data_AF-A0A3A9ZYW2-F1
#
_entry.id   AF-A0A3A9ZYW2-F1
#
_cell.length_a   1.000
_cell.length_b   1.000
_cell.length_c   1.000
_cell.angle_alpha   90.00
_cell.angle_beta   90.00
_cell.angle_gamma   90.00
#
_symmetry.space_group_name_H-M   'P 1'
#
loop_
_entity.id
_entity.type
_entity.pdbx_description
1 polymer ?
#
loop_
_entity_poly.entity_id
_entity_poly.type
_entity_poly.pdbx_seq_one_letter_code
_entity_poly.pdbx_strand_id
1 'polypeptide(L)'
;AVPLDLEHMAALIEFEDDAGAVEALTQAARENRDFAYTLRRLRYDRAERKQLAEQRATYVETGVQVIDSYHDLPRGAAALHDLWGAEDGQWIREKDHRSCPGHVMAPGQYIGNWTAYCLDPAGNGHRPRSGNGAKKADPAAMRAVVEGNKDWVAATDVRRDWLLQFTRRKTWPKTAQEQMSRFAAQQVLLGGDIITQGLGAPEALELARQWLGLPETADRSACAEAAAQADPRRLVLHHFVAVAATIERQAGAKDRRAWRTDHLAYPRALRERIGEYLRLLETLGYQLSPIERAVASGETHHPAREDAAQAPEEPQLQETEGAEEQ
;
A
#
# COMPACT_ATOMS: atom_id res chain seq x y z
N ALA A 1 -4.95 -3.49 -31.26
CA ALA A 1 -4.12 -2.90 -30.20
C ALA A 1 -4.53 -1.44 -30.06
N VAL A 2 -4.80 -0.97 -28.83
CA VAL A 2 -5.01 0.46 -28.57
C VAL A 2 -3.67 1.17 -28.83
N PRO A 3 -3.61 2.24 -29.64
CA PRO A 3 -2.37 2.97 -29.86
C PRO A 3 -1.88 3.59 -28.54
N LEU A 4 -0.58 3.47 -28.28
CA LEU A 4 0.07 4.12 -27.14
C LEU A 4 -0.05 5.64 -27.31
N ASP A 5 -0.46 6.33 -26.26
CA ASP A 5 -0.48 7.79 -26.25
C ASP A 5 0.85 8.34 -25.71
N LEU A 6 0.96 9.68 -25.68
CA LEU A 6 2.16 10.36 -25.20
C LEU A 6 2.47 10.05 -23.72
N GLU A 7 1.45 9.83 -22.89
CA GLU A 7 1.62 9.54 -21.47
C GLU A 7 2.17 8.12 -21.28
N HIS A 8 1.64 7.15 -22.02
CA HIS A 8 2.15 5.79 -22.05
C HIS A 8 3.61 5.75 -22.50
N MET A 9 3.98 6.47 -23.57
CA MET A 9 5.36 6.51 -24.06
C MET A 9 6.32 7.15 -23.06
N ALA A 10 5.93 8.26 -22.41
CA ALA A 10 6.77 8.91 -21.40
C ALA A 10 7.04 7.97 -20.21
N ALA A 11 6.02 7.22 -19.77
CA ALA A 11 6.15 6.23 -18.71
C ALA A 11 7.05 5.04 -19.12
N LEU A 12 7.01 4.59 -20.37
CA LEU A 12 7.91 3.53 -20.86
C LEU A 12 9.37 3.99 -20.88
N ILE A 13 9.64 5.24 -21.29
CA ILE A 13 10.99 5.83 -21.27
C ILE A 13 11.53 5.91 -19.84
N GLU A 14 10.68 6.24 -18.86
CA GLU A 14 11.09 6.28 -17.45
C GLU A 14 11.72 4.96 -16.99
N PHE A 15 11.27 3.81 -17.53
CA PHE A 15 11.74 2.48 -17.14
C PHE A 15 12.55 1.78 -18.25
N GLU A 16 13.16 2.51 -19.19
CA GLU A 16 13.88 1.92 -20.32
C GLU A 16 15.02 0.96 -19.93
N ASP A 17 15.56 1.10 -18.71
CA ASP A 17 16.58 0.27 -18.07
C ASP A 17 16.03 -0.97 -17.34
N ASP A 18 14.70 -1.13 -17.27
CA ASP A 18 14.01 -2.23 -16.59
C ASP A 18 13.02 -2.91 -17.57
N ALA A 19 13.52 -3.92 -18.29
CA ALA A 19 12.76 -4.62 -19.33
C ALA A 19 11.44 -5.23 -18.80
N GLY A 20 11.43 -5.72 -17.56
CA GLY A 20 10.23 -6.27 -16.93
C GLY A 20 9.19 -5.19 -16.64
N ALA A 21 9.63 -4.02 -16.16
CA ALA A 21 8.75 -2.87 -15.97
C ALA A 21 8.16 -2.36 -17.30
N VAL A 22 8.96 -2.30 -18.36
CA VAL A 22 8.52 -1.93 -19.72
C VAL A 22 7.47 -2.92 -20.24
N GLU A 23 7.69 -4.22 -20.05
CA GLU A 23 6.72 -5.25 -20.45
C GLU A 23 5.40 -5.10 -19.69
N ALA A 24 5.45 -4.96 -18.37
CA ALA A 24 4.26 -4.78 -17.52
C ALA A 24 3.44 -3.54 -17.92
N LEU A 25 4.10 -2.40 -18.15
CA LEU A 25 3.46 -1.16 -18.61
C LEU A 25 2.88 -1.29 -20.02
N THR A 26 3.61 -1.97 -20.92
CA THR A 26 3.14 -2.23 -22.28
C THR A 26 1.89 -3.10 -22.27
N GLN A 27 1.86 -4.14 -21.44
CA GLN A 27 0.70 -5.02 -21.30
C GLN A 27 -0.50 -4.25 -20.74
N ALA A 28 -0.31 -3.50 -19.65
CA ALA A 28 -1.36 -2.68 -19.04
C ALA A 28 -1.94 -1.66 -20.04
N ALA A 29 -1.09 -1.03 -20.86
CA ALA A 29 -1.53 -0.10 -21.90
C ALA A 29 -2.32 -0.81 -23.02
N ARG A 30 -1.88 -2.00 -23.46
CA ARG A 30 -2.55 -2.80 -24.50
C ARG A 30 -3.94 -3.26 -24.07
N GLU A 31 -4.08 -3.65 -22.81
CA GLU A 31 -5.36 -4.06 -22.22
C GLU A 31 -6.25 -2.88 -21.85
N ASN A 32 -5.72 -1.64 -21.92
CA ASN A 32 -6.35 -0.43 -21.42
C ASN A 32 -6.84 -0.61 -19.98
N ARG A 33 -5.98 -1.23 -19.17
CA ARG A 33 -6.31 -1.64 -17.81
C ARG A 33 -5.11 -1.57 -16.88
N ASP A 34 -5.36 -1.09 -15.66
CA ASP A 34 -4.41 -1.08 -14.55
C ASP A 34 -3.14 -0.25 -14.81
N PHE A 35 -3.02 0.49 -15.92
CA PHE A 35 -1.81 1.23 -16.29
C PHE A 35 -1.35 2.20 -15.21
N ALA A 36 -2.25 3.08 -14.73
CA ALA A 36 -1.91 4.05 -13.69
C ALA A 36 -1.49 3.37 -12.38
N TYR A 37 -2.13 2.24 -12.06
CA TYR A 37 -1.78 1.41 -10.90
C TYR A 37 -0.39 0.78 -11.07
N THR A 38 -0.13 0.12 -12.18
CA THR A 38 1.16 -0.53 -12.50
C THR A 38 2.29 0.50 -12.49
N LEU A 39 2.09 1.66 -13.14
CA LEU A 39 3.07 2.75 -13.12
C LEU A 39 3.36 3.25 -11.70
N ARG A 40 2.32 3.46 -10.88
CA ARG A 40 2.49 3.89 -9.50
C ARG A 40 3.24 2.84 -8.67
N ARG A 41 2.88 1.56 -8.83
CA ARG A 41 3.52 0.43 -8.14
C ARG A 41 5.00 0.33 -8.48
N LEU A 42 5.36 0.39 -9.77
CA LEU A 42 6.74 0.33 -10.25
C LEU A 42 7.59 1.51 -9.76
N ARG A 43 7.01 2.72 -9.75
CA ARG A 43 7.68 3.91 -9.17
C ARG A 43 7.97 3.71 -7.69
N TYR A 44 7.04 3.13 -6.92
CA TYR A 44 7.27 2.82 -5.51
C TYR A 44 8.34 1.75 -5.33
N ASP A 45 8.34 0.68 -6.12
CA ASP A 45 9.39 -0.33 -6.02
C ASP A 45 10.76 0.24 -6.37
N ARG A 46 10.89 1.04 -7.43
CA ARG A 46 12.16 1.67 -7.78
C ARG A 46 12.63 2.62 -6.68
N ALA A 47 11.73 3.46 -6.13
CA ALA A 47 12.07 4.37 -5.04
C ALA A 47 12.50 3.62 -3.77
N GLU A 48 11.77 2.55 -3.41
CA GLU A 48 12.11 1.69 -2.28
C GLU A 48 13.46 0.99 -2.48
N ARG A 49 13.69 0.37 -3.65
CA ARG A 49 14.99 -0.26 -3.99
C ARG A 49 16.14 0.72 -3.88
N LYS A 50 15.97 1.94 -4.43
CA LYS A 50 16.97 3.00 -4.35
C LYS A 50 17.24 3.42 -2.90
N GLN A 51 16.19 3.69 -2.14
CA GLN A 51 16.31 4.09 -0.73
C GLN A 51 17.00 3.01 0.10
N LEU A 52 16.62 1.74 -0.08
CA LEU A 52 17.22 0.61 0.64
C LEU A 52 18.69 0.43 0.28
N ALA A 53 19.07 0.61 -1.00
CA ALA A 53 20.46 0.55 -1.46
C ALA A 53 21.31 1.69 -0.87
N GLU A 54 20.80 2.92 -0.84
CA GLU A 54 21.48 4.08 -0.23
C GLU A 54 21.68 3.90 1.29
N GLN A 55 20.65 3.42 1.99
CA GLN A 55 20.73 3.11 3.42
C GLN A 55 21.72 1.98 3.69
N ARG A 56 21.69 0.92 2.88
CA ARG A 56 22.66 -0.18 2.94
C ARG A 56 24.10 0.31 2.79
N ALA A 57 24.36 1.14 1.78
CA ALA A 57 25.70 1.71 1.56
C ALA A 57 26.18 2.49 2.78
N THR A 58 25.29 3.29 3.38
CA THR A 58 25.57 4.04 4.62
C THR A 58 25.92 3.12 5.80
N TYR A 59 25.19 2.02 5.98
CA TYR A 59 25.48 1.06 7.05
C TYR A 59 26.83 0.38 6.85
N VAL A 60 27.13 -0.04 5.62
CA VAL A 60 28.42 -0.67 5.29
C VAL A 60 29.58 0.31 5.51
N GLU A 61 29.45 1.57 5.06
CA GLU A 61 30.47 2.61 5.23
C GLU A 61 30.74 2.94 6.71
N THR A 62 29.69 2.93 7.54
CA THR A 62 29.80 3.17 8.98
C THR A 62 30.22 1.94 9.79
N GLY A 63 30.54 0.83 9.12
CA GLY A 63 31.02 -0.41 9.75
C GLY A 63 29.93 -1.23 10.44
N VAL A 64 28.65 -0.93 10.19
CA VAL A 64 27.52 -1.71 10.71
C VAL A 64 27.35 -2.97 9.86
N GLN A 65 27.24 -4.12 10.52
CA GLN A 65 26.99 -5.38 9.82
C GLN A 65 25.56 -5.39 9.25
N VAL A 66 25.45 -5.78 7.98
CA VAL A 66 24.19 -5.83 7.23
C VAL A 66 23.86 -7.27 6.86
N ILE A 67 22.60 -7.65 7.01
CA ILE A 67 22.03 -8.89 6.51
C ILE A 67 20.98 -8.52 5.46
N ASP A 68 21.17 -8.97 4.22
CA ASP A 68 20.39 -8.51 3.07
C ASP A 68 18.95 -9.07 3.03
N SER A 69 18.65 -10.10 3.82
CA SER A 69 17.33 -10.70 3.93
C SER A 69 16.96 -10.98 5.38
N TYR A 70 15.71 -10.64 5.76
CA TYR A 70 15.15 -11.05 7.05
C TYR A 70 15.23 -12.57 7.27
N HIS A 71 15.20 -13.37 6.21
CA HIS A 71 15.21 -14.83 6.32
C HIS A 71 16.57 -15.41 6.72
N ASP A 72 17.64 -14.67 6.43
CA ASP A 72 19.03 -15.04 6.74
C ASP A 72 19.39 -14.74 8.19
N LEU A 73 18.50 -14.06 8.94
CA LEU A 73 18.65 -13.88 10.37
C LEU A 73 18.62 -15.24 11.09
N PRO A 74 19.60 -15.50 11.98
CA PRO A 74 19.66 -16.76 12.71
C PRO A 74 18.47 -16.92 13.65
N ARG A 75 18.15 -18.17 13.95
CA ARG A 75 17.11 -18.49 14.93
C ARG A 75 17.55 -17.97 16.30
N GLY A 76 16.77 -17.04 16.86
CA GLY A 76 17.10 -16.38 18.14
C GLY A 76 17.41 -14.89 17.99
N ALA A 77 17.69 -14.42 16.76
CA ALA A 77 17.76 -13.00 16.50
C ALA A 77 16.40 -12.33 16.77
N ALA A 78 16.43 -11.14 17.35
CA ALA A 78 15.22 -10.38 17.67
C ALA A 78 15.37 -8.91 17.29
N ALA A 79 14.27 -8.31 16.84
CA ALA A 79 14.24 -6.89 16.50
C ALA A 79 14.42 -6.06 17.76
N LEU A 80 15.21 -4.99 17.67
CA LEU A 80 15.58 -4.20 18.84
C LEU A 80 14.38 -3.55 19.54
N HIS A 81 13.33 -3.21 18.79
CA HIS A 81 12.11 -2.64 19.36
C HIS A 81 11.32 -3.62 20.24
N ASP A 82 11.61 -4.92 20.16
CA ASP A 82 11.07 -5.97 21.02
C ASP A 82 11.97 -6.31 22.21
N LEU A 83 13.14 -5.67 22.33
CA LEU A 83 14.16 -5.99 23.33
C LEU A 83 14.27 -4.92 24.42
N TRP A 84 14.42 -5.41 25.64
CA TRP A 84 14.61 -4.62 26.86
C TRP A 84 15.91 -5.05 27.52
N GLY A 85 16.58 -4.14 28.23
CA GLY A 85 17.73 -4.48 29.05
C GLY A 85 17.33 -5.50 30.12
N ALA A 86 18.16 -6.53 30.29
CA ALA A 86 17.89 -7.57 31.28
C ALA A 86 18.01 -7.04 32.71
N GLU A 87 18.97 -6.13 32.94
CA GLU A 87 19.26 -5.58 34.27
C GLU A 87 18.38 -4.39 34.66
N ASP A 88 18.21 -3.42 33.76
CA ASP A 88 17.50 -2.17 34.03
C ASP A 88 16.02 -2.23 33.65
N GLY A 89 15.61 -3.22 32.85
CA GLY A 89 14.27 -3.32 32.30
C GLY A 89 13.89 -2.10 31.46
N GLN A 90 14.85 -1.41 30.84
CA GLN A 90 14.56 -0.27 29.97
C GLN A 90 14.52 -0.68 28.51
N TRP A 91 13.80 0.11 27.71
CA TRP A 91 13.75 -0.09 26.28
C TRP A 91 15.08 0.28 25.63
N ILE A 92 15.62 -0.62 24.81
CA ILE A 92 16.91 -0.42 24.16
C ILE A 92 16.72 0.44 22.91
N ARG A 93 17.43 1.56 22.85
CA ARG A 93 17.45 2.43 21.66
C ARG A 93 18.57 1.99 20.72
N GLU A 94 18.36 2.12 19.42
CA GLU A 94 19.35 1.76 18.40
C GLU A 94 20.72 2.38 18.68
N LYS A 95 20.77 3.69 18.92
CA LYS A 95 22.02 4.41 19.19
C LYS A 95 22.82 3.82 20.36
N ASP A 96 22.14 3.27 21.36
CA ASP A 96 22.75 2.73 22.58
C ASP A 96 23.11 1.25 22.39
N HIS A 97 22.58 0.59 21.35
CA HIS A 97 22.88 -0.81 20.98
C HIS A 97 23.97 -0.94 19.90
N ARG A 98 24.38 0.14 19.22
CA ARG A 98 25.34 0.06 18.11
C ARG A 98 26.68 -0.58 18.47
N SER A 99 27.09 -0.55 19.73
CA SER A 99 28.31 -1.19 20.24
C SER A 99 28.11 -2.66 20.66
N CYS A 100 26.89 -3.17 20.63
CA CYS A 100 26.60 -4.57 20.94
C CYS A 100 27.19 -5.48 19.85
N PRO A 101 27.94 -6.55 20.20
CA PRO A 101 28.49 -7.49 19.23
C PRO A 101 27.43 -8.17 18.35
N GLY A 102 26.19 -8.27 18.84
CA GLY A 102 25.06 -8.81 18.09
C GLY A 102 24.36 -7.79 17.19
N HIS A 103 24.80 -6.54 17.11
CA HIS A 103 24.11 -5.49 16.36
C HIS A 103 24.24 -5.68 14.85
N VAL A 104 23.10 -5.81 14.18
CA VAL A 104 23.00 -5.85 12.72
C VAL A 104 21.81 -5.04 12.22
N MET A 105 21.88 -4.63 10.96
CA MET A 105 20.74 -4.11 10.21
C MET A 105 20.25 -5.17 9.23
N ALA A 106 18.93 -5.42 9.22
CA ALA A 106 18.27 -6.31 8.25
C ALA A 106 16.93 -5.71 7.81
N PRO A 107 16.37 -6.10 6.65
CA PRO A 107 15.00 -5.72 6.29
C PRO A 107 13.99 -6.08 7.38
N GLY A 108 13.03 -5.20 7.62
CA GLY A 108 11.96 -5.41 8.57
C GLY A 108 11.04 -6.57 8.18
N GLN A 109 10.43 -7.20 9.18
CA GLN A 109 9.61 -8.40 8.99
C GLN A 109 8.39 -8.18 8.07
N TYR A 110 7.75 -7.02 8.14
CA TYR A 110 6.49 -6.72 7.42
C TYR A 110 6.53 -5.35 6.70
N ILE A 111 7.70 -4.73 6.63
CA ILE A 111 7.88 -3.36 6.17
C ILE A 111 9.17 -3.34 5.36
N GLY A 112 9.16 -2.70 4.19
CA GLY A 112 10.34 -2.48 3.35
C GLY A 112 11.27 -1.39 3.88
N ASN A 113 11.61 -1.45 5.17
CA ASN A 113 12.60 -0.58 5.81
C ASN A 113 13.69 -1.41 6.49
N TRP A 114 14.85 -0.80 6.70
CA TRP A 114 15.89 -1.41 7.54
C TRP A 114 15.49 -1.34 9.02
N THR A 115 15.67 -2.46 9.72
CA THR A 115 15.39 -2.61 11.16
C THR A 115 16.65 -3.09 11.86
N ALA A 116 16.92 -2.56 13.05
CA ALA A 116 18.01 -3.02 13.90
C ALA A 116 17.62 -4.32 14.63
N TYR A 117 18.53 -5.29 14.62
CA TYR A 117 18.38 -6.56 15.33
C TYR A 117 19.56 -6.80 16.29
N CYS A 118 19.33 -7.67 17.27
CA CYS A 118 20.38 -8.33 18.02
C CYS A 118 20.40 -9.81 17.64
N LEU A 119 21.55 -10.33 17.18
CA LEU A 119 21.73 -11.73 16.79
C LEU A 119 21.64 -12.71 17.95
N ASP A 120 22.04 -12.29 19.16
CA ASP A 120 21.96 -13.07 20.39
C ASP A 120 21.51 -12.18 21.56
N PRO A 121 20.19 -11.94 21.70
CA PRO A 121 19.69 -11.06 22.76
C PRO A 121 20.09 -11.53 24.16
N ALA A 122 19.96 -12.84 24.44
CA ALA A 122 20.22 -13.38 25.78
C ALA A 122 21.71 -13.30 26.15
N GLY A 123 22.61 -13.66 25.23
CA GLY A 123 24.06 -13.55 25.44
C GLY A 123 24.55 -12.11 25.58
N ASN A 124 23.82 -11.14 25.02
CA ASN A 124 24.14 -9.71 25.10
C ASN A 124 23.39 -8.96 26.22
N GLY A 125 22.75 -9.67 27.17
CA GLY A 125 22.10 -9.05 28.32
C GLY A 125 20.77 -8.36 27.99
N HIS A 126 20.07 -8.87 26.98
CA HIS A 126 18.74 -8.41 26.58
C HIS A 126 17.70 -9.48 26.85
N ARG A 127 16.47 -9.04 27.09
CA ARG A 127 15.31 -9.92 27.22
C ARG A 127 14.18 -9.44 26.31
N PRO A 128 13.37 -10.37 25.79
CA PRO A 128 12.18 -9.98 25.04
C PRO A 128 11.21 -9.22 25.95
N ARG A 129 10.52 -8.26 25.37
CA ARG A 129 9.37 -7.60 26.00
C ARG A 129 8.32 -8.67 26.32
N SER A 130 7.85 -8.71 27.57
CA SER A 130 6.85 -9.68 28.03
C SER A 130 5.64 -9.71 27.09
N GLY A 131 5.27 -10.89 26.59
CA GLY A 131 4.17 -11.11 25.65
C GLY A 131 4.56 -11.30 24.17
N ASN A 132 5.79 -10.94 23.76
CA ASN A 132 6.23 -11.04 22.37
C ASN A 132 7.07 -12.31 22.11
N GLY A 133 6.46 -13.48 22.28
CA GLY A 133 6.98 -14.72 21.72
C GLY A 133 6.61 -14.83 20.25
N ALA A 134 7.21 -14.01 19.38
CA ALA A 134 6.90 -14.05 17.95
C ALA A 134 7.36 -15.40 17.36
N LYS A 135 6.40 -16.28 17.02
CA LYS A 135 6.69 -17.44 16.17
C LYS A 135 7.11 -16.92 14.80
N LYS A 136 8.20 -17.46 14.22
CA LYS A 136 8.63 -17.15 12.85
C LYS A 136 7.45 -17.53 11.92
N ALA A 137 6.79 -16.52 11.36
CA ALA A 137 5.68 -16.73 10.44
C ALA A 137 6.18 -17.35 9.14
N ASP A 138 5.28 -17.99 8.39
CA ASP A 138 5.60 -18.58 7.08
C ASP A 138 6.11 -17.49 6.11
N PRO A 139 7.34 -17.63 5.57
CA PRO A 139 7.92 -16.68 4.62
C PRO A 139 7.02 -16.34 3.43
N ALA A 140 6.27 -17.31 2.90
CA ALA A 140 5.38 -17.06 1.76
C ALA A 140 4.20 -16.16 2.15
N ALA A 141 3.54 -16.46 3.28
CA ALA A 141 2.45 -15.63 3.80
C ALA A 141 2.91 -14.20 4.14
N MET A 142 4.13 -14.04 4.66
CA MET A 142 4.68 -12.72 4.96
C MET A 142 4.94 -11.89 3.70
N ARG A 143 5.56 -12.49 2.68
CA ARG A 143 5.79 -11.82 1.38
C ARG A 143 4.47 -11.38 0.76
N ALA A 144 3.45 -12.23 0.80
CA ALA A 144 2.12 -11.86 0.30
C ALA A 144 1.53 -10.65 1.07
N VAL A 145 1.74 -10.57 2.38
CA VAL A 145 1.30 -9.39 3.16
C VAL A 145 2.06 -8.12 2.77
N VAL A 146 3.38 -8.21 2.57
CA VAL A 146 4.20 -7.07 2.17
C VAL A 146 3.77 -6.57 0.79
N GLU A 147 3.64 -7.47 -0.18
CA GLU A 147 3.23 -7.10 -1.54
C GLU A 147 1.80 -6.57 -1.57
N GLY A 148 0.85 -7.21 -0.90
CA GLY A 148 -0.52 -6.70 -0.82
C GLY A 148 -0.61 -5.34 -0.11
N ASN A 149 0.27 -5.06 0.86
CA ASN A 149 0.36 -3.73 1.45
C ASN A 149 0.83 -2.69 0.44
N LYS A 150 1.85 -2.99 -0.36
CA LYS A 150 2.36 -2.08 -1.40
C LYS A 150 1.32 -1.86 -2.50
N ASP A 151 0.65 -2.92 -2.94
CA ASP A 151 -0.48 -2.86 -3.88
C ASP A 151 -1.58 -1.93 -3.36
N TRP A 152 -1.96 -2.06 -2.09
CA TRP A 152 -3.02 -1.23 -1.51
C TRP A 152 -2.63 0.24 -1.42
N VAL A 153 -1.37 0.55 -1.11
CA VAL A 153 -0.87 1.94 -1.11
C VAL A 153 -0.95 2.52 -2.52
N ALA A 154 -0.39 1.81 -3.52
CA ALA A 154 -0.41 2.25 -4.91
C ALA A 154 -1.85 2.48 -5.42
N ALA A 155 -2.75 1.53 -5.16
CA ALA A 155 -4.17 1.62 -5.50
C ALA A 155 -4.84 2.83 -4.83
N THR A 156 -4.57 3.05 -3.55
CA THR A 156 -5.13 4.18 -2.80
C THR A 156 -4.71 5.52 -3.40
N ASP A 157 -3.45 5.67 -3.80
CA ASP A 157 -2.97 6.93 -4.37
C ASP A 157 -3.57 7.18 -5.75
N VAL A 158 -3.64 6.16 -6.61
CA VAL A 158 -4.32 6.25 -7.91
C VAL A 158 -5.80 6.62 -7.75
N ARG A 159 -6.49 6.00 -6.78
CA ARG A 159 -7.89 6.32 -6.47
C ARG A 159 -8.06 7.76 -5.99
N ARG A 160 -7.17 8.25 -5.13
CA ARG A 160 -7.21 9.62 -4.60
C ARG A 160 -6.89 10.66 -5.67
N ASP A 161 -5.93 10.38 -6.56
CA ASP A 161 -5.61 11.22 -7.71
C ASP A 161 -6.82 11.31 -8.66
N TRP A 162 -7.47 10.17 -8.93
CA TRP A 162 -8.70 10.13 -9.74
C TRP A 162 -9.84 10.91 -9.07
N LEU A 163 -10.07 10.75 -7.76
CA LEU A 163 -11.09 11.49 -7.02
C LEU A 163 -10.86 13.00 -7.09
N LEU A 164 -9.61 13.44 -6.92
CA LEU A 164 -9.24 14.84 -7.04
C LEU A 164 -9.55 15.40 -8.43
N GLN A 165 -9.26 14.65 -9.50
CA GLN A 165 -9.62 15.05 -10.85
C GLN A 165 -11.14 15.04 -11.06
N PHE A 166 -11.82 14.02 -10.56
CA PHE A 166 -13.26 13.85 -10.65
C PHE A 166 -14.02 15.00 -9.97
N THR A 167 -13.60 15.44 -8.79
CA THR A 167 -14.26 16.52 -8.03
C THR A 167 -13.98 17.92 -8.59
N ARG A 168 -12.89 18.09 -9.33
CA ARG A 168 -12.56 19.35 -10.03
C ARG A 168 -13.44 19.61 -11.25
N ARG A 169 -14.17 18.60 -11.74
CA ARG A 169 -15.13 18.77 -12.84
C ARG A 169 -16.19 19.79 -12.45
N LYS A 170 -16.66 20.56 -13.44
CA LYS A 170 -17.73 21.55 -13.21
C LYS A 170 -19.10 20.90 -13.08
N THR A 171 -19.33 19.81 -13.81
CA THR A 171 -20.62 19.11 -13.91
C THR A 171 -20.42 17.61 -14.13
N TRP A 172 -21.40 16.81 -13.71
CA TRP A 172 -21.47 15.36 -13.92
C TRP A 172 -22.74 14.97 -14.67
N PRO A 173 -22.77 13.82 -15.37
CA PRO A 173 -24.00 13.26 -15.90
C PRO A 173 -25.07 13.12 -14.81
N LYS A 174 -26.36 13.24 -15.16
CA LYS A 174 -27.47 13.14 -14.20
C LYS A 174 -27.44 11.82 -13.41
N THR A 175 -27.14 10.72 -14.10
CA THR A 175 -27.00 9.39 -13.49
C THR A 175 -25.92 9.37 -12.40
N ALA A 176 -24.76 9.98 -12.64
CA ALA A 176 -23.69 10.10 -11.66
C ALA A 176 -24.10 10.95 -10.45
N GLN A 177 -24.83 12.05 -10.67
CA GLN A 177 -25.36 12.89 -9.58
C GLN A 177 -26.34 12.09 -8.70
N GLU A 178 -27.23 11.31 -9.31
CA GLU A 178 -28.17 10.44 -8.59
C GLU A 178 -27.45 9.34 -7.81
N GLN A 179 -26.43 8.69 -8.40
CA GLN A 179 -25.62 7.66 -7.75
C GLN A 179 -24.87 8.22 -6.53
N MET A 180 -24.19 9.36 -6.69
CA MET A 180 -23.51 10.05 -5.59
C MET A 180 -24.48 10.42 -4.46
N SER A 181 -25.63 11.03 -4.80
CA SER A 181 -26.63 11.44 -3.82
C SER A 181 -27.21 10.26 -3.05
N ARG A 182 -27.59 9.20 -3.77
CA ARG A 182 -28.16 7.98 -3.18
C ARG A 182 -27.16 7.31 -2.25
N PHE A 183 -25.91 7.17 -2.70
CA PHE A 183 -24.87 6.57 -1.88
C PHE A 183 -24.59 7.39 -0.62
N ALA A 184 -24.40 8.71 -0.74
CA ALA A 184 -24.14 9.57 0.42
C ALA A 184 -25.29 9.50 1.44
N ALA A 185 -26.54 9.61 0.98
CA ALA A 185 -27.72 9.48 1.84
C ALA A 185 -27.79 8.09 2.52
N GLN A 186 -27.53 7.01 1.77
CA GLN A 186 -27.52 5.66 2.32
C GLN A 186 -26.46 5.48 3.40
N GLN A 187 -25.23 5.94 3.17
CA GLN A 187 -24.14 5.79 4.15
C GLN A 187 -24.41 6.59 5.43
N VAL A 188 -25.00 7.79 5.32
CA VAL A 188 -25.43 8.58 6.48
C VAL A 188 -26.54 7.86 7.26
N LEU A 189 -27.55 7.31 6.57
CA LEU A 189 -28.68 6.61 7.20
C LEU A 189 -28.29 5.26 7.82
N LEU A 190 -27.40 4.50 7.19
CA LEU A 190 -26.84 3.27 7.77
C LEU A 190 -26.11 3.55 9.08
N GLY A 191 -25.56 4.76 9.22
CA GLY A 191 -24.79 5.14 10.39
C GLY A 191 -23.55 4.26 10.57
N GLY A 192 -22.96 4.29 11.77
CA GLY A 192 -21.81 3.48 12.14
C GLY A 192 -20.48 4.22 12.11
N ASP A 193 -19.47 3.59 12.71
CA ASP A 193 -18.22 4.24 13.13
C ASP A 193 -17.45 4.94 12.01
N ILE A 194 -17.48 4.41 10.78
CA ILE A 194 -16.84 5.07 9.62
C ILE A 194 -17.36 6.50 9.47
N ILE A 195 -18.67 6.68 9.54
CA ILE A 195 -19.31 7.99 9.29
C ILE A 195 -19.29 8.82 10.57
N THR A 196 -19.72 8.25 11.70
CA THR A 196 -19.86 8.99 12.96
C THR A 196 -18.52 9.49 13.49
N GLN A 197 -17.47 8.66 13.44
CA GLN A 197 -16.13 9.06 13.87
C GLN A 197 -15.38 9.76 12.74
N GLY A 198 -15.60 9.34 11.49
CA GLY A 198 -14.89 9.89 10.34
C GLY A 198 -15.24 11.34 10.05
N LEU A 199 -16.52 11.74 10.17
CA LEU A 199 -16.92 13.12 9.89
C LEU A 199 -16.19 14.12 10.79
N GLY A 200 -15.86 13.74 12.03
CA GLY A 200 -15.10 14.55 12.98
C GLY A 200 -13.58 14.47 12.83
N ALA A 201 -13.04 13.55 12.03
CA ALA A 201 -11.62 13.29 11.94
C ALA A 201 -10.84 14.37 11.13
N PRO A 202 -9.63 14.78 11.57
CA PRO A 202 -8.78 15.72 10.84
C PRO A 202 -8.42 15.27 9.42
N GLU A 203 -8.11 13.98 9.22
CA GLU A 203 -7.72 13.49 7.88
C GLU A 203 -8.88 13.49 6.89
N ALA A 204 -10.10 13.24 7.36
CA ALA A 204 -11.28 13.34 6.49
C ALA A 204 -11.55 14.80 6.08
N LEU A 205 -11.32 15.75 6.99
CA LEU A 205 -11.40 17.18 6.67
C LEU A 205 -10.33 17.57 5.64
N GLU A 206 -9.11 17.06 5.79
CA GLU A 206 -8.01 17.29 4.85
C GLU A 206 -8.34 16.81 3.42
N LEU A 207 -8.88 15.60 3.29
CA LEU A 207 -9.32 15.10 1.99
C LEU A 207 -10.47 15.94 1.43
N ALA A 208 -11.45 16.29 2.26
CA ALA A 208 -12.59 17.09 1.83
C ALA A 208 -12.18 18.49 1.34
N ARG A 209 -11.31 19.22 2.06
CA ARG A 209 -10.80 20.53 1.61
C ARG A 209 -10.08 20.42 0.28
N GLN A 210 -9.25 19.38 0.11
CA GLN A 210 -8.48 19.17 -1.11
C GLN A 210 -9.39 18.93 -2.31
N TRP A 211 -10.40 18.06 -2.17
CA TRP A 211 -11.33 17.73 -3.25
C TRP A 211 -12.33 18.83 -3.57
N LEU A 212 -12.70 19.66 -2.58
CA LEU A 212 -13.53 20.84 -2.81
C LEU A 212 -12.73 22.02 -3.39
N GLY A 213 -11.39 21.94 -3.42
CA GLY A 213 -10.52 23.01 -3.89
C GLY A 213 -10.44 24.19 -2.91
N LEU A 214 -10.58 23.91 -1.61
CA LEU A 214 -10.49 24.89 -0.54
C LEU A 214 -9.04 25.03 -0.02
N PRO A 215 -8.67 26.18 0.58
CA PRO A 215 -7.35 26.37 1.18
C PRO A 215 -7.02 25.33 2.25
N GLU A 216 -5.74 25.10 2.49
CA GLU A 216 -5.31 24.11 3.50
C GLU A 216 -5.72 24.47 4.92
N THR A 217 -5.85 25.77 5.19
CA THR A 217 -6.29 26.35 6.45
C THR A 217 -7.82 26.34 6.61
N ALA A 218 -8.58 25.88 5.61
CA ALA A 218 -10.04 25.84 5.67
C ALA A 218 -10.50 24.85 6.74
N ASP A 219 -11.29 25.34 7.70
CA ASP A 219 -11.91 24.52 8.73
C ASP A 219 -13.27 23.97 8.27
N ARG A 220 -13.98 23.31 9.19
CA ARG A 220 -15.30 22.74 8.91
C ARG A 220 -16.35 23.81 8.59
N SER A 221 -16.25 25.00 9.19
CA SER A 221 -17.17 26.11 8.90
C SER A 221 -16.97 26.58 7.47
N ALA A 222 -15.72 26.75 7.04
CA ALA A 222 -15.41 27.11 5.64
C ALA A 222 -15.94 26.07 4.64
N CYS A 223 -15.84 24.77 4.94
CA CYS A 223 -16.45 23.72 4.12
C CYS A 223 -17.99 23.82 4.07
N ALA A 224 -18.63 24.14 5.20
CA ALA A 224 -20.08 24.31 5.30
C ALA A 224 -20.57 25.57 4.56
N GLU A 225 -19.84 26.69 4.67
CA GLU A 225 -20.08 27.93 3.93
C GLU A 225 -19.95 27.71 2.43
N ALA A 226 -18.92 26.97 2.00
CA ALA A 226 -18.75 26.61 0.60
C ALA A 226 -19.94 25.79 0.07
N ALA A 227 -20.51 24.89 0.88
CA ALA A 227 -21.73 24.17 0.52
C ALA A 227 -22.96 25.07 0.47
N ALA A 228 -23.10 26.02 1.42
CA ALA A 228 -24.20 26.96 1.47
C ALA A 228 -24.23 27.92 0.27
N GLN A 229 -23.06 28.23 -0.30
CA GLN A 229 -22.91 29.10 -1.47
C GLN A 229 -22.85 28.31 -2.80
N ALA A 230 -22.82 26.98 -2.76
CA ALA A 230 -22.70 26.16 -3.94
C ALA A 230 -23.97 26.21 -4.80
N ASP A 231 -23.79 26.21 -6.13
CA ASP A 231 -24.89 25.94 -7.06
C ASP A 231 -25.55 24.58 -6.70
N PRO A 232 -26.89 24.45 -6.77
CA PRO A 232 -27.58 23.20 -6.43
C PRO A 232 -27.03 21.96 -7.14
N ARG A 233 -26.48 22.09 -8.36
CA ARG A 233 -25.85 20.98 -9.11
C ARG A 233 -24.50 20.57 -8.52
N ARG A 234 -23.79 21.49 -7.84
CA ARG A 234 -22.57 21.18 -7.06
C ARG A 234 -22.89 20.71 -5.65
N LEU A 235 -24.02 21.05 -5.06
CA LEU A 235 -24.36 20.64 -3.69
C LEU A 235 -24.30 19.11 -3.50
N VAL A 236 -24.71 18.35 -4.52
CA VAL A 236 -24.57 16.88 -4.57
C VAL A 236 -23.12 16.44 -4.34
N LEU A 237 -22.15 17.12 -4.96
CA LEU A 237 -20.73 16.83 -4.78
C LEU A 237 -20.29 17.08 -3.34
N HIS A 238 -20.72 18.17 -2.70
CA HIS A 238 -20.30 18.49 -1.33
C HIS A 238 -20.75 17.39 -0.34
N HIS A 239 -21.99 16.92 -0.47
CA HIS A 239 -22.48 15.81 0.35
C HIS A 239 -21.71 14.51 0.07
N PHE A 240 -21.47 14.20 -1.20
CA PHE A 240 -20.67 13.03 -1.58
C PHE A 240 -19.25 13.10 -1.04
N VAL A 241 -18.57 14.24 -1.17
CA VAL A 241 -17.19 14.45 -0.68
C VAL A 241 -17.11 14.25 0.83
N ALA A 242 -18.07 14.78 1.59
CA ALA A 242 -18.09 14.60 3.04
C ALA A 242 -18.13 13.10 3.42
N VAL A 243 -18.94 12.29 2.73
CA VAL A 243 -19.02 10.84 2.96
C VAL A 243 -17.78 10.12 2.43
N ALA A 244 -17.40 10.37 1.18
CA ALA A 244 -16.26 9.72 0.52
C ALA A 244 -14.97 9.93 1.30
N ALA A 245 -14.73 11.13 1.83
CA ALA A 245 -13.52 11.45 2.60
C ALA A 245 -13.40 10.62 3.89
N THR A 246 -14.53 10.30 4.52
CA THR A 246 -14.55 9.44 5.72
C THR A 246 -14.24 7.99 5.39
N ILE A 247 -14.80 7.48 4.30
CA ILE A 247 -14.51 6.13 3.81
C ILE A 247 -13.05 6.05 3.34
N GLU A 248 -12.53 7.06 2.66
CA GLU A 248 -11.14 7.13 2.17
C GLU A 248 -10.10 7.32 3.27
N ARG A 249 -10.49 7.92 4.40
CA ARG A 249 -9.68 7.87 5.62
C ARG A 249 -9.58 6.42 6.12
N GLN A 250 -10.70 5.71 6.19
CA GLN A 250 -10.75 4.33 6.71
C GLN A 250 -10.08 3.33 5.76
N ALA A 251 -10.32 3.48 4.46
CA ALA A 251 -9.75 2.67 3.38
C ALA A 251 -8.31 3.08 3.05
N GLY A 252 -7.79 4.15 3.65
CA GLY A 252 -6.52 4.76 3.29
C GLY A 252 -5.28 3.93 3.61
N ALA A 253 -4.16 4.37 3.04
CA ALA A 253 -2.85 3.71 3.10
C ALA A 253 -2.18 3.64 4.49
N LYS A 254 -2.68 4.40 5.49
CA LYS A 254 -2.12 4.41 6.85
C LYS A 254 -2.40 3.11 7.60
N ASP A 255 -3.59 2.53 7.41
CA ASP A 255 -4.03 1.37 8.19
C ASP A 255 -3.83 0.05 7.43
N ARG A 256 -3.98 0.05 6.10
CA ARG A 256 -3.73 -1.11 5.20
C ARG A 256 -4.51 -2.39 5.56
N ARG A 257 -5.42 -2.34 6.54
CA ARG A 257 -6.30 -3.45 6.92
C ARG A 257 -7.48 -3.65 5.97
N ALA A 258 -7.80 -2.63 5.18
CA ALA A 258 -8.97 -2.62 4.30
C ALA A 258 -9.00 -3.77 3.31
N TRP A 259 -7.84 -4.19 2.78
CA TRP A 259 -7.73 -5.27 1.79
C TRP A 259 -7.63 -6.67 2.40
N ARG A 260 -7.32 -6.78 3.71
CA ARG A 260 -7.03 -8.05 4.37
C ARG A 260 -8.28 -8.89 4.60
N THR A 261 -8.08 -10.20 4.68
CA THR A 261 -9.10 -11.20 5.03
C THR A 261 -8.69 -12.11 6.19
N ASP A 262 -7.55 -11.84 6.81
CA ASP A 262 -7.01 -12.61 7.94
C ASP A 262 -7.45 -12.04 9.31
N HIS A 263 -6.88 -12.55 10.39
CA HIS A 263 -7.20 -12.13 11.76
C HIS A 263 -6.89 -10.65 12.07
N LEU A 264 -6.09 -9.98 11.23
CA LEU A 264 -5.81 -8.54 11.33
C LEU A 264 -6.74 -7.70 10.45
N ALA A 265 -7.65 -8.33 9.71
CA ALA A 265 -8.63 -7.65 8.89
C ALA A 265 -9.62 -6.84 9.74
N TYR A 266 -10.24 -5.87 9.09
CA TYR A 266 -11.40 -5.23 9.69
C TYR A 266 -12.57 -6.20 9.87
N PRO A 267 -13.54 -5.86 10.74
CA PRO A 267 -14.82 -6.55 10.76
C PRO A 267 -15.43 -6.63 9.34
N ARG A 268 -16.05 -7.76 9.02
CA ARG A 268 -16.61 -8.05 7.68
C ARG A 268 -17.50 -6.92 7.16
N ALA A 269 -18.39 -6.41 8.01
CA ALA A 269 -19.29 -5.31 7.66
C ALA A 269 -18.54 -4.02 7.25
N LEU A 270 -17.38 -3.74 7.84
CA LEU A 270 -16.57 -2.57 7.48
C LEU A 270 -15.95 -2.74 6.09
N ARG A 271 -15.41 -3.94 5.83
CA ARG A 271 -14.82 -4.29 4.53
C ARG A 271 -15.88 -4.27 3.42
N GLU A 272 -17.08 -4.77 3.70
CA GLU A 272 -18.23 -4.71 2.77
C GLU A 272 -18.59 -3.27 2.40
N ARG A 273 -18.63 -2.35 3.38
CA ARG A 273 -18.88 -0.92 3.12
C ARG A 273 -17.81 -0.27 2.24
N ILE A 274 -16.53 -0.64 2.44
CA ILE A 274 -15.45 -0.19 1.56
C ILE A 274 -15.64 -0.77 0.16
N GLY A 275 -16.03 -2.05 0.03
CA GLY A 275 -16.33 -2.67 -1.25
C GLY A 275 -17.52 -2.03 -1.99
N GLU A 276 -18.57 -1.63 -1.29
CA GLU A 276 -19.69 -0.85 -1.85
C GLU A 276 -19.23 0.50 -2.41
N TYR A 277 -18.36 1.19 -1.67
CA TYR A 277 -17.77 2.45 -2.11
C TYR A 277 -16.94 2.27 -3.39
N LEU A 278 -16.07 1.26 -3.45
CA LEU A 278 -15.27 0.98 -4.64
C LEU A 278 -16.15 0.66 -5.85
N ARG A 279 -17.20 -0.17 -5.68
CA ARG A 279 -18.17 -0.43 -6.75
C ARG A 279 -18.87 0.83 -7.24
N LEU A 280 -19.24 1.75 -6.33
CA LEU A 280 -19.77 3.04 -6.74
C LEU A 280 -18.75 3.80 -7.61
N LEU A 281 -17.49 3.90 -7.19
CA LEU A 281 -16.47 4.61 -7.96
C LEU A 281 -16.31 4.00 -9.36
N GLU A 282 -16.35 2.67 -9.46
CA GLU A 282 -16.33 1.96 -10.75
C GLU A 282 -17.48 2.42 -11.66
N THR A 283 -18.71 2.51 -11.13
CA THR A 283 -19.86 3.02 -11.90
C THR A 283 -19.74 4.50 -12.29
N LEU A 284 -18.93 5.27 -11.57
CA LEU A 284 -18.62 6.67 -11.87
C LEU A 284 -17.47 6.82 -12.88
N GLY A 285 -16.87 5.72 -13.32
CA GLY A 285 -15.81 5.66 -14.32
C GLY A 285 -14.39 5.55 -13.77
N TYR A 286 -14.22 5.22 -12.48
CA TYR A 286 -12.92 4.83 -11.94
C TYR A 286 -12.59 3.39 -12.36
N GLN A 287 -11.34 3.11 -12.69
CA GLN A 287 -10.90 1.73 -12.95
C GLN A 287 -10.30 1.15 -11.67
N LEU A 288 -10.99 0.17 -11.07
CA LEU A 288 -10.48 -0.53 -9.90
C LEU A 288 -9.23 -1.34 -10.25
N SER A 289 -8.15 -1.18 -9.48
CA SER A 289 -6.95 -2.03 -9.53
C SER A 289 -7.25 -3.47 -9.08
N PRO A 290 -6.33 -4.45 -9.31
CA PRO A 290 -6.56 -5.84 -8.93
C PRO A 290 -6.97 -6.03 -7.47
N ILE A 291 -6.26 -5.37 -6.55
CA ILE A 291 -6.53 -5.46 -5.11
C ILE A 291 -7.87 -4.82 -4.73
N GLU A 292 -8.24 -3.72 -5.37
CA GLU A 292 -9.54 -3.06 -5.16
C GLU A 292 -10.70 -3.89 -5.69
N ARG A 293 -10.51 -4.59 -6.82
CA ARG A 293 -11.50 -5.53 -7.36
C ARG A 293 -11.76 -6.66 -6.36
N ALA A 294 -10.71 -7.22 -5.75
CA ALA A 294 -10.87 -8.23 -4.69
C ALA A 294 -11.61 -7.67 -3.45
N VAL A 295 -11.37 -6.41 -3.07
CA VAL A 295 -12.15 -5.75 -2.00
C VAL A 295 -13.62 -5.56 -2.40
N ALA A 296 -13.87 -5.11 -3.61
CA ALA A 296 -15.21 -4.88 -4.15
C ALA A 296 -16.04 -6.16 -4.27
N SER A 297 -15.40 -7.29 -4.61
CA SER A 297 -16.02 -8.62 -4.70
C SER A 297 -16.11 -9.35 -3.35
N GLY A 298 -15.41 -8.87 -2.33
CA GLY A 298 -15.31 -9.55 -1.03
C GLY A 298 -14.37 -10.76 -1.04
N GLU A 299 -13.55 -10.89 -2.08
CA GLU A 299 -12.56 -11.96 -2.23
C GLU A 299 -11.25 -11.63 -1.51
N THR A 300 -10.38 -12.63 -1.38
CA THR A 300 -9.01 -12.44 -0.90
C THR A 300 -8.14 -11.97 -2.06
N HIS A 301 -7.43 -10.86 -1.87
CA HIS A 301 -6.38 -10.48 -2.79
C HIS A 301 -5.21 -11.44 -2.62
N HIS A 302 -4.88 -12.12 -3.70
CA HIS A 302 -3.65 -12.89 -3.79
C HIS A 302 -2.69 -12.04 -4.62
N PRO A 303 -1.70 -11.37 -4.00
CA PRO A 303 -0.59 -10.80 -4.76
C PRO A 303 0.11 -11.99 -5.42
N ALA A 304 -0.28 -12.24 -6.67
CA ALA A 304 0.20 -13.33 -7.50
C ALA A 304 1.71 -13.10 -7.68
N ARG A 305 2.58 -14.10 -7.53
CA ARG A 305 2.83 -15.09 -8.60
C ARG A 305 3.16 -14.48 -9.97
N GLU A 306 3.59 -13.22 -10.05
CA GLU A 306 4.19 -12.61 -11.24
C GLU A 306 5.73 -12.80 -11.31
N ASP A 307 6.37 -13.22 -10.22
CA ASP A 307 7.77 -13.68 -10.23
C ASP A 307 7.98 -14.96 -11.09
N ALA A 308 6.90 -15.65 -11.47
CA ALA A 308 6.99 -16.85 -12.32
C ALA A 308 7.37 -16.52 -13.78
N ALA A 309 7.42 -15.23 -14.17
CA ALA A 309 7.90 -14.80 -15.48
C ALA A 309 9.38 -14.36 -15.49
N GLN A 310 10.10 -14.41 -14.35
CA GLN A 310 11.49 -13.94 -14.25
C GLN A 310 12.52 -15.03 -13.90
N ALA A 311 12.15 -16.31 -13.86
CA ALA A 311 13.16 -17.37 -13.90
C ALA A 311 13.57 -17.59 -15.37
N PRO A 312 14.82 -17.32 -15.78
CA PRO A 312 15.30 -17.84 -17.05
C PRO A 312 15.18 -19.36 -16.99
N GLU A 313 14.48 -19.92 -17.97
CA GLU A 313 14.42 -21.36 -18.20
C GLU A 313 15.87 -21.86 -18.25
N GLU A 314 16.29 -22.66 -17.26
CA GLU A 314 17.58 -23.32 -17.31
C GLU A 314 17.65 -24.08 -18.64
N PRO A 315 18.70 -23.89 -19.45
CA PRO A 315 18.80 -24.62 -20.70
C PRO A 315 18.82 -26.11 -20.35
N GLN A 316 17.79 -26.82 -20.79
CA GLN A 316 17.77 -28.27 -20.79
C GLN A 316 19.05 -28.72 -21.50
N LEU A 317 20.00 -29.23 -20.71
CA LEU A 317 21.14 -29.95 -21.22
C LEU A 317 20.58 -31.10 -22.02
N GLN A 318 20.58 -30.94 -23.35
CA GLN A 318 20.42 -32.03 -24.27
C GLN A 318 21.52 -33.02 -23.93
N GLU A 319 21.13 -34.13 -23.30
CA GLU A 319 21.96 -35.32 -23.22
C GLU A 319 22.32 -35.68 -24.65
N THR A 320 23.55 -35.33 -25.05
CA THR A 320 24.15 -35.87 -26.25
C THR A 320 24.30 -37.36 -25.99
N GLU A 321 23.43 -38.15 -26.60
CA GLU A 321 23.59 -39.60 -26.71
C GLU A 321 25.00 -39.87 -27.26
N GLY A 322 25.85 -40.41 -26.38
CA GLY A 322 27.14 -40.94 -26.76
C GLY A 322 26.91 -42.16 -27.64
N ALA A 323 27.11 -41.99 -28.94
CA ALA A 323 27.45 -43.09 -29.83
C ALA A 323 28.88 -43.55 -29.49
N GLU A 324 29.03 -44.75 -28.94
CA GLU A 324 30.23 -45.58 -29.11
C GLU A 324 29.96 -47.04 -28.70
N GLU A 325 29.92 -47.88 -29.75
CA GLU A 325 30.44 -49.24 -29.88
C GLU A 325 30.11 -50.33 -28.84
N GLN A 326 29.28 -51.28 -29.28
CA GLN A 326 29.63 -52.71 -29.41
C GLN A 326 28.74 -53.40 -30.44
#